data_AF-A0A957SKT3-F1
#
_entry.id   AF-A0A957SKT3-F1
#
_cell.length_a   1.000
_cell.length_b   1.000
_cell.length_c   1.000
_cell.angle_alpha   90.00
_cell.angle_beta   90.00
_cell.angle_gamma   90.00
#
_symmetry.space_group_name_H-M   'P 1'
#
loop_
_entity.id
_entity.type
_entity.pdbx_description
1 polymer ?
#
loop_
_entity_poly.entity_id
_entity_poly.type
_entity_poly.pdbx_seq_one_letter_code
_entity_poly.pdbx_strand_id
1 'polypeptide(L)'
;EERLADSNMAGFQGELKMDFYRGGLRMAFDAGQITAVEAWKPPTYGDNSDGGSPPLLFLHVLLSYRSVDEMDKLFPDFWVNNKARQLLRILFPPLPSKVDSLG
;
A
#
# COMPACT_ATOMS: atom_id res chain seq x y z
N GLU A 1 -3.92 10.64 6.11
CA GLU A 1 -2.63 11.07 6.69
C GLU A 1 -2.65 11.17 8.20
N GLU A 2 -3.76 11.61 8.81
CA GLU A 2 -3.97 11.54 10.28
C GLU A 2 -3.59 10.19 10.89
N ARG A 3 -4.03 9.07 10.28
CA ARG A 3 -3.64 7.72 10.71
C ARG A 3 -2.12 7.48 10.73
N LEU A 4 -1.36 8.07 9.81
CA LEU A 4 0.09 7.93 9.76
C LEU A 4 0.75 8.75 10.87
N ALA A 5 0.24 9.96 11.12
CA ALA A 5 0.67 10.81 12.23
C ALA A 5 0.45 10.16 13.61
N ASP A 6 -0.62 9.37 13.77
CA ASP A 6 -0.95 8.67 15.02
C ASP A 6 -0.30 7.27 15.16
N SER A 7 0.56 6.88 14.21
CA SER A 7 1.15 5.54 14.16
C SER A 7 2.60 5.49 14.65
N ASN A 8 3.15 4.28 14.75
CA ASN A 8 4.59 4.06 14.97
C ASN A 8 5.48 4.51 13.79
N MET A 9 4.87 4.93 12.67
CA MET A 9 5.55 5.51 11.51
C MET A 9 5.26 7.02 11.37
N ALA A 10 4.86 7.70 12.46
CA ALA A 10 4.73 9.15 12.49
C ALA A 10 6.03 9.82 12.04
N GLY A 11 5.92 10.83 11.16
CA GLY A 11 7.09 11.51 10.61
C GLY A 11 7.86 10.72 9.56
N PHE A 12 7.32 9.60 9.03
CA PHE A 12 7.99 8.82 7.99
C PHE A 12 8.42 9.68 6.80
N GLN A 13 9.68 9.52 6.40
CA GLN A 13 10.28 10.16 5.25
C GLN A 13 10.84 9.08 4.33
N GLY A 14 10.51 9.16 3.04
CA GLY A 14 10.95 8.18 2.05
C GLY A 14 9.88 7.87 1.03
N GLU A 15 9.92 6.66 0.49
CA GLU A 15 9.09 6.28 -0.64
C GLU A 15 8.47 4.91 -0.43
N LEU A 16 7.31 4.71 -1.05
CA LEU A 16 6.66 3.42 -1.24
C LEU A 16 6.52 3.17 -2.75
N LYS A 17 7.16 2.12 -3.26
CA LYS A 17 7.13 1.74 -4.68
C LYS A 17 6.41 0.41 -4.87
N MET A 18 5.34 0.40 -5.65
CA MET A 18 4.65 -0.84 -6.05
C MET A 18 4.90 -1.11 -7.52
N ASP A 19 5.35 -2.33 -7.84
CA ASP A 19 5.48 -2.81 -9.22
C ASP A 19 4.18 -3.51 -9.67
N PHE A 20 3.64 -3.07 -10.81
CA PHE A 20 2.48 -3.65 -11.48
C PHE A 20 2.86 -4.35 -12.79
N TYR A 21 4.11 -4.81 -12.90
CA TYR A 21 4.78 -5.49 -14.02
C TYR A 21 5.00 -4.65 -15.28
N ARG A 22 4.01 -3.85 -15.70
CA ARG A 22 4.07 -2.98 -16.89
C ARG A 22 4.16 -1.49 -16.55
N GLY A 23 4.25 -1.19 -15.27
CA GLY A 23 4.18 0.12 -14.66
C GLY A 23 4.14 -0.06 -13.16
N GLY A 24 3.85 1.00 -12.43
CA GLY A 24 3.90 0.96 -10.98
C GLY A 24 3.47 2.29 -10.39
N LEU A 25 3.50 2.33 -9.07
CA LEU A 25 3.12 3.48 -8.28
C LEU A 25 4.30 3.86 -7.40
N ARG A 26 4.66 5.13 -7.39
CA ARG A 26 5.54 5.72 -6.37
C ARG A 26 4.72 6.69 -5.54
N MET A 27 4.72 6.48 -4.24
CA MET A 27 4.26 7.47 -3.26
C MET A 27 5.49 8.01 -2.51
N ALA A 28 5.66 9.32 -2.51
CA ALA A 28 6.70 10.00 -1.74
C ALA A 28 6.11 10.55 -0.45
N PHE A 29 6.88 10.46 0.62
CA PHE A 29 6.51 10.91 1.95
C PHE A 29 7.54 11.88 2.50
N ASP A 30 7.06 12.97 3.09
CA ASP A 30 7.87 13.90 3.86
C ASP A 30 7.16 14.22 5.18
N ALA A 31 7.89 14.08 6.29
CA ALA A 31 7.36 14.26 7.65
C ALA A 31 5.99 13.56 7.91
N GLY A 32 5.78 12.36 7.35
CA GLY A 32 4.53 11.60 7.53
C GLY A 32 3.35 12.07 6.67
N GLN A 33 3.59 12.94 5.68
CA GLN A 33 2.60 13.35 4.68
C GLN A 33 3.01 12.86 3.30
N ILE A 34 2.03 12.51 2.47
CA ILE A 34 2.22 12.16 1.07
C ILE A 34 2.44 13.44 0.28
N THR A 35 3.65 13.60 -0.25
CA THR A 35 4.03 14.78 -1.05
C THR A 35 3.89 14.55 -2.55
N ALA A 36 3.90 13.29 -2.99
CA ALA A 36 3.69 12.95 -4.40
C ALA A 36 3.08 11.55 -4.55
N VAL A 37 2.26 11.40 -5.59
CA VAL A 37 1.72 10.11 -6.06
C VAL A 37 1.87 10.09 -7.58
N GLU A 38 2.75 9.23 -8.07
CA GLU A 38 3.19 9.28 -9.46
C GLU A 38 3.24 7.89 -10.09
N ALA A 39 3.05 7.86 -11.42
CA ALA A 39 3.36 6.68 -12.19
C ALA A 39 4.86 6.38 -12.11
N TRP A 40 5.19 5.13 -11.81
CA TRP A 40 6.56 4.66 -11.70
C TRP A 40 6.78 3.47 -12.63
N LYS A 41 8.04 3.20 -12.99
CA LYS A 41 8.42 1.98 -13.70
C LYS A 41 9.63 1.37 -13.01
N PRO A 42 9.65 0.05 -12.81
CA PRO A 42 10.83 -0.62 -12.30
C PRO A 42 12.02 -0.38 -13.24
N PRO A 43 13.22 -0.10 -12.69
CA PRO A 43 14.42 0.02 -13.50
C PRO A 43 14.73 -1.32 -14.17
N THR A 44 15.43 -1.29 -15.32
CA THR A 44 15.80 -2.50 -16.06
C THR A 44 16.72 -3.43 -15.25
N TYR A 45 17.45 -2.88 -14.27
CA TYR A 45 18.33 -3.63 -13.38
C TYR A 45 18.14 -3.16 -11.93
N GLY A 46 18.10 -4.14 -11.02
CA GLY A 46 17.90 -3.93 -9.58
C GLY A 46 16.43 -4.03 -9.17
N ASP A 47 16.15 -4.74 -8.08
CA ASP A 47 14.84 -4.71 -7.44
C ASP A 47 14.80 -3.52 -6.47
N ASN A 48 14.12 -2.46 -6.90
CA ASN A 48 13.89 -1.26 -6.10
C ASN A 48 12.41 -1.12 -5.73
N SER A 49 11.62 -2.18 -5.91
CA SER A 49 10.22 -2.19 -5.52
C SER A 49 10.08 -2.58 -4.06
N ASP A 50 9.09 -2.00 -3.38
CA ASP A 50 8.73 -2.41 -2.02
C ASP A 50 7.66 -3.50 -1.99
N GLY A 51 7.10 -3.79 -3.15
CA GLY A 51 6.08 -4.80 -3.35
C GLY A 51 5.70 -4.91 -4.81
N GLY A 52 5.04 -6.01 -5.16
CA GLY A 52 4.55 -6.28 -6.49
C GLY A 52 3.13 -6.83 -6.43
N SER A 53 2.30 -6.43 -7.39
CA SER A 53 1.01 -7.09 -7.60
C SER A 53 0.47 -6.85 -9.00
N PRO A 54 -0.46 -7.68 -9.49
CA PRO A 54 -1.34 -7.26 -10.56
C PRO A 54 -2.05 -5.94 -10.18
N PRO A 55 -2.20 -4.98 -11.11
CA PRO A 55 -2.70 -3.63 -10.79
C PRO A 55 -4.10 -3.63 -10.19
N LEU A 56 -4.97 -4.56 -10.63
CA LEU A 56 -6.33 -4.67 -10.10
C LEU A 56 -6.38 -5.25 -8.68
N LEU A 57 -5.39 -6.07 -8.29
CA LEU A 57 -5.34 -6.61 -6.93
C LEU A 57 -5.00 -5.50 -5.92
N PHE A 58 -4.13 -4.56 -6.28
CA PHE A 58 -3.79 -3.44 -5.41
C PHE A 58 -5.01 -2.57 -5.05
N LEU A 59 -6.01 -2.48 -5.92
CA LEU A 59 -7.24 -1.72 -5.66
C LEU A 59 -8.00 -2.24 -4.43
N HIS A 60 -7.92 -3.53 -4.10
CA HIS A 60 -8.56 -4.06 -2.91
C HIS A 60 -7.97 -3.48 -1.62
N VAL A 61 -6.65 -3.25 -1.59
CA VAL A 61 -5.97 -2.59 -0.46
C VAL A 61 -6.26 -1.09 -0.49
N LEU A 62 -6.06 -0.45 -1.64
CA LEU A 62 -6.24 1.01 -1.78
C LEU A 62 -7.64 1.47 -1.38
N LEU A 63 -8.66 0.72 -1.78
CA LEU A 63 -10.06 0.99 -1.45
C LEU A 63 -10.49 0.40 -0.09
N SER A 64 -9.53 -0.11 0.69
CA SER A 64 -9.76 -0.67 2.03
C SER A 64 -10.79 -1.81 2.06
N TYR A 65 -10.94 -2.55 0.95
CA TYR A 65 -11.84 -3.69 0.84
C TYR A 65 -11.24 -4.96 1.47
N ARG A 66 -9.92 -5.13 1.36
CA ARG A 66 -9.15 -6.18 2.04
C ARG A 66 -7.87 -5.60 2.62
N SER A 67 -7.42 -6.16 3.72
CA SER A 67 -6.12 -5.84 4.28
C SER A 67 -4.98 -6.34 3.38
N VAL A 68 -3.83 -5.68 3.45
CA VAL A 68 -2.61 -6.11 2.76
C VAL A 68 -2.19 -7.55 3.15
N ASP A 69 -2.48 -7.98 4.38
CA ASP A 69 -2.15 -9.34 4.85
C ASP A 69 -3.06 -10.42 4.28
N GLU A 70 -4.33 -10.09 4.04
CA GLU A 70 -5.22 -11.00 3.34
C GLU A 70 -4.81 -11.14 1.88
N MET A 71 -4.47 -10.03 1.22
CA MET A 71 -4.05 -10.05 -0.19
C MET A 71 -2.79 -10.89 -0.39
N ASP A 72 -1.78 -10.69 0.45
CA ASP A 72 -0.51 -11.44 0.46
C ASP A 72 -0.68 -12.95 0.72
N LYS A 73 -1.73 -13.36 1.45
CA LYS A 73 -2.05 -14.78 1.67
C LYS A 73 -2.90 -15.41 0.57
N LEU A 74 -3.80 -14.63 -0.02
CA LEU A 74 -4.79 -15.11 -1.00
C LEU A 74 -4.22 -15.17 -2.42
N PHE A 75 -3.26 -14.30 -2.74
CA PHE A 75 -2.75 -14.13 -4.10
C PHE A 75 -1.22 -14.28 -4.11
N PRO A 76 -0.67 -15.37 -4.68
CA PRO A 76 0.78 -15.60 -4.75
C PRO A 76 1.56 -14.47 -5.46
N ASP A 77 0.89 -13.80 -6.40
CA ASP A 77 1.45 -12.70 -7.17
C ASP A 77 1.40 -11.34 -6.44
N PHE A 78 0.75 -11.28 -5.27
CA PHE A 78 0.72 -10.11 -4.42
C PHE A 78 1.74 -10.27 -3.29
N TRP A 79 2.72 -9.38 -3.22
CA TRP A 79 3.72 -9.40 -2.16
C TRP A 79 4.16 -7.98 -1.79
N VAL A 80 4.56 -7.79 -0.53
CA VAL A 80 5.12 -6.54 -0.02
C VAL A 80 6.20 -6.82 1.03
N ASN A 81 7.23 -5.98 1.06
CA ASN A 81 8.23 -6.00 2.12
C ASN A 81 7.66 -5.46 3.45
N ASN A 82 8.42 -5.60 4.54
CA ASN A 82 7.96 -5.22 5.88
C ASN A 82 7.62 -3.73 6.03
N LYS A 83 8.32 -2.85 5.30
CA LYS A 83 8.07 -1.40 5.31
C LYS A 83 6.74 -1.09 4.61
N ALA A 84 6.57 -1.59 3.39
CA ALA A 84 5.33 -1.43 2.63
C ALA A 84 4.13 -2.01 3.37
N ARG A 85 4.28 -3.19 3.98
CA ARG A 85 3.21 -3.81 4.78
C ARG A 85 2.74 -2.91 5.91
N GLN A 86 3.67 -2.32 6.67
CA GLN A 86 3.32 -1.41 7.77
C GLN A 86 2.64 -0.14 7.26
N LEU A 87 3.21 0.52 6.24
CA LEU A 87 2.61 1.72 5.65
C LEU A 87 1.20 1.45 5.12
N LEU A 88 1.00 0.36 4.37
CA LEU A 88 -0.30 0.02 3.78
C LEU A 88 -1.34 -0.32 4.85
N ARG A 89 -0.96 -1.00 5.95
CA ARG A 89 -1.87 -1.23 7.09
C ARG A 89 -2.34 0.07 7.73
N ILE A 90 -1.45 1.05 7.85
CA ILE A 90 -1.73 2.33 8.50
C ILE A 90 -2.57 3.23 7.59
N LEU A 91 -2.21 3.31 6.30
CA LEU A 91 -2.83 4.20 5.32
C LEU A 91 -4.19 3.67 4.84
N PHE A 92 -4.30 2.36 4.63
CA PHE A 92 -5.48 1.70 4.07
C PHE A 92 -5.95 0.51 4.92
N PRO A 93 -6.31 0.75 6.20
CA PRO A 93 -6.85 -0.31 7.05
C PRO A 93 -8.20 -0.77 6.49
N PRO A 94 -8.52 -2.08 6.57
CA PRO A 94 -9.78 -2.59 6.07
C PRO A 94 -10.96 -1.89 6.72
N LEU A 95 -11.97 -1.53 5.92
CA LEU A 95 -13.20 -0.94 6.44
C LEU A 95 -13.94 -1.99 7.28
N PRO A 96 -14.37 -1.65 8.51
CA PRO A 96 -15.23 -2.54 9.27
C PRO A 96 -16.52 -2.74 8.48
N SER A 97 -16.90 -3.99 8.24
CA SER A 97 -18.16 -4.32 7.62
C SER A 97 -19.30 -3.72 8.44
N LYS A 98 -20.04 -2.79 7.86
CA LYS A 98 -21.26 -2.26 8.49
C LYS A 98 -22.32 -3.35 8.41
N VAL A 99 -22.52 -4.06 9.52
CA VAL A 99 -23.64 -5.01 9.67
C VAL A 99 -24.87 -4.18 10.03
N ASP A 100 -25.61 -3.73 9.02
CA ASP A 100 -26.93 -3.17 9.27
C ASP A 100 -27.87 -4.34 9.59
N SER A 101 -28.40 -4.36 10.81
CA SER A 101 -29.51 -5.26 11.16
C SER A 101 -30.74 -4.76 10.42
N LEU A 102 -31.29 -5.58 9.53
CA LEU A 102 -32.62 -5.34 8.97
C LEU A 102 -33.64 -5.53 10.10
N GLY A 103 -34.08 -4.43 10.69
CA GLY A 103 -35.19 -4.38 11.65
C GLY A 103 -36.54 -4.31 10.94
#